data_AF-A0A6A6B593-F1
#
_entry.id   AF-A0A6A6B593-F1
#
_cell.length_a   1.000
_cell.length_b   1.000
_cell.length_c   1.000
_cell.angle_alpha   90.00
_cell.angle_beta   90.00
_cell.angle_gamma   90.00
#
_symmetry.space_group_name_H-M   'P 1'
#
loop_
_entity.id
_entity.type
_entity.pdbx_description
1 polymer ?
#
loop_
_entity_poly.entity_id
_entity_poly.type
_entity_poly.pdbx_seq_one_letter_code
_entity_poly.pdbx_strand_id
1 'polypeptide(L)'
;MTDYHPKSNILCRNVTIYGHCRHEHTGCVFNHDPAKVNSSQSENVKKRFNVDSPSFTPLQPATNGAASSSPRQTTISPKAANAAVFTPKKSNSFAPGPPKDATPEWHGHDFQEFVPQGFDVQGDPAVSAAALNSFDTFAVSSAMGGISPANHAAQLNPYSQETAAMAGAAYFQNAAGFTQPIQYHLYAPMGPHPENLLVYQKTTHDFFIPDQLREDLQRKSEAQRQILPNSSLPSAVDHFHSLVPLDTNNQRNNALFGYPTWVYKAVSGKDGLTYTLRRLEGYRLTSEQAIFSVRPWKRIDNGNIVTIHDAFTTRAFGDSSLIFVTDYHPLSKTLSEQHLNTTPRGFHNRVNTSTIPESVLWGYIVQIASALKAMHSNNLAARLLHPSKILVTSKNRIRINSCAILDLIHFESSRPMNELQQEDLQQLGRLIITITSNNSINPANMQKAVEVLSRSYSKDLIECVSWLLSPQDLQSKDVNTFLASIADKVTILLDNTFHAEDTLTSNLGRELENGRLVRLMAKLNFITERPEFDNNPQWSETGERYYLKLFRDYVFHQVDANGNPVVDLAHVLNCLNKLDVGTEEKVSLVSRDEQNVLVVSYKEIKRGVELAFQELLKPKRR
;
A
#
# COMPACT_ATOMS: atom_id res chain seq x y z
N MET A 1 -32.94 0.55 53.92
CA MET A 1 -33.94 0.22 52.88
C MET A 1 -33.98 1.36 51.89
N THR A 2 -33.33 1.17 50.75
CA THR A 2 -33.46 2.02 49.56
C THR A 2 -33.48 1.03 48.39
N ASP A 3 -34.66 0.85 47.80
CA ASP A 3 -34.90 -0.10 46.73
C ASP A 3 -34.10 0.26 45.48
N TYR A 4 -33.40 -0.73 44.94
CA TYR A 4 -32.53 -0.61 43.78
C TYR A 4 -33.30 -1.04 42.54
N HIS A 5 -33.73 -0.09 41.71
CA HIS A 5 -34.37 -0.36 40.42
C HIS A 5 -33.32 -0.37 39.29
N PRO A 6 -33.09 -1.50 38.59
CA PRO A 6 -32.18 -1.55 37.44
C PRO A 6 -32.74 -0.75 36.25
N LYS A 7 -31.86 -0.14 35.45
CA LYS A 7 -32.23 0.52 34.18
C LYS A 7 -32.69 -0.57 33.19
N SER A 8 -34.00 -0.66 32.99
CA SER A 8 -34.67 -1.81 32.34
C SER A 8 -34.33 -2.03 30.86
N ASN A 9 -33.85 -1.01 30.15
CA ASN A 9 -33.72 -1.05 28.67
C ASN A 9 -32.31 -1.31 28.13
N ILE A 10 -31.29 -1.54 28.97
CA ILE A 10 -29.91 -1.77 28.50
C ILE A 10 -29.35 -3.04 29.14
N LEU A 11 -29.02 -4.03 28.30
CA LEU A 11 -28.43 -5.29 28.72
C LEU A 11 -26.99 -5.08 29.21
N CYS A 12 -26.63 -5.75 30.29
CA CYS A 12 -25.30 -5.73 30.89
C CYS A 12 -24.29 -6.36 29.93
N ARG A 13 -23.30 -5.57 29.51
CA ARG A 13 -22.25 -5.97 28.56
C ARG A 13 -21.47 -7.21 29.03
N ASN A 14 -21.29 -7.38 30.35
CA ASN A 14 -20.60 -8.55 30.89
C ASN A 14 -21.38 -9.85 30.69
N VAL A 15 -22.72 -9.79 30.68
CA VAL A 15 -23.56 -10.96 30.35
C VAL A 15 -23.43 -11.30 28.87
N THR A 16 -23.39 -10.29 28.00
CA THR A 16 -23.24 -10.51 26.54
C THR A 16 -21.88 -11.11 26.18
N ILE A 17 -20.81 -10.70 26.87
CA ILE A 17 -19.44 -11.13 26.53
C ILE A 17 -19.04 -12.41 27.28
N TYR A 18 -19.41 -12.53 28.56
CA TYR A 18 -18.92 -13.58 29.46
C TYR A 18 -20.02 -14.52 29.97
N GLY A 19 -21.26 -14.32 29.55
CA GLY A 19 -22.42 -15.12 29.99
C GLY A 19 -22.89 -14.87 31.43
N HIS A 20 -22.15 -14.09 32.24
CA HIS A 20 -22.48 -13.78 33.62
C HIS A 20 -21.85 -12.45 34.07
N CYS A 21 -22.43 -11.80 35.09
CA CYS A 21 -21.89 -10.56 35.66
C CYS A 21 -21.57 -10.73 37.15
N ARG A 22 -20.30 -10.53 37.52
CA ARG A 22 -19.84 -10.63 38.91
C ARG A 22 -20.55 -9.67 39.88
N HIS A 23 -21.11 -8.57 39.38
CA HIS A 23 -21.77 -7.53 40.18
C HIS A 23 -23.30 -7.59 40.14
N GLU A 24 -23.88 -8.66 39.60
CA GLU A 24 -25.34 -8.82 39.46
C GLU A 24 -26.10 -8.65 40.79
N HIS A 25 -25.56 -9.18 41.89
CA HIS A 25 -26.19 -9.10 43.22
C HIS A 25 -25.56 -8.06 44.15
N THR A 26 -24.56 -7.31 43.68
CA THR A 26 -23.80 -6.34 44.48
C THR A 26 -23.89 -4.90 43.97
N GLY A 27 -24.79 -4.62 43.03
CA GLY A 27 -25.15 -3.25 42.62
C GLY A 27 -24.85 -2.90 41.16
N CYS A 28 -24.96 -3.85 40.23
CA CYS A 28 -24.90 -3.56 38.80
C CYS A 28 -26.21 -2.89 38.31
N VAL A 29 -26.08 -1.73 37.66
CA VAL A 29 -27.21 -0.86 37.25
C VAL A 29 -27.92 -1.35 35.98
N PHE A 30 -27.33 -2.31 35.26
CA PHE A 30 -27.77 -2.79 33.95
C PHE A 30 -28.61 -4.09 34.04
N ASN A 31 -29.38 -4.39 33.00
CA ASN A 31 -30.26 -5.57 32.98
C ASN A 31 -29.47 -6.86 32.69
N HIS A 32 -29.75 -7.96 33.39
CA HIS A 32 -29.04 -9.25 33.23
C HIS A 32 -29.91 -10.34 32.58
N ASP A 33 -31.15 -10.02 32.19
CA ASP A 33 -32.08 -10.95 31.54
C ASP A 33 -32.11 -10.73 30.01
N PRO A 34 -31.44 -11.59 29.20
CA PRO A 34 -31.37 -11.44 27.75
C PRO A 34 -32.71 -11.68 27.04
N ALA A 35 -33.69 -12.33 27.67
CA ALA A 35 -35.00 -12.59 27.06
C ALA A 35 -35.87 -11.31 27.00
N LYS A 36 -35.64 -10.33 27.89
CA LYS A 36 -36.45 -9.11 27.99
C LYS A 36 -36.13 -8.01 26.97
N VAL A 37 -34.97 -8.05 26.31
CA VAL A 37 -34.55 -6.99 25.36
C VAL A 37 -34.93 -7.31 23.90
N ASN A 38 -35.06 -8.59 23.55
CA ASN A 38 -35.35 -9.05 22.18
C ASN A 38 -36.77 -8.79 21.67
N SER A 39 -37.71 -8.40 22.53
CA SER A 39 -39.09 -8.06 22.13
C SER A 39 -39.22 -6.67 21.46
N SER A 40 -38.17 -5.84 21.52
CA SER A 40 -38.22 -4.45 21.05
C SER A 40 -37.60 -4.19 19.66
N GLN A 41 -37.00 -5.21 19.03
CA GLN A 41 -36.32 -5.07 17.72
C GLN A 41 -37.02 -5.78 16.55
N SER A 42 -38.16 -6.44 16.77
CA SER A 42 -38.76 -7.36 15.78
C SER A 42 -39.67 -6.71 14.73
N GLU A 43 -39.93 -5.40 14.73
CA GLU A 43 -40.88 -4.78 13.79
C GLU A 43 -40.30 -4.36 12.42
N ASN A 44 -38.97 -4.36 12.20
CA ASN A 44 -38.39 -3.76 10.99
C ASN A 44 -37.96 -4.73 9.87
N VAL A 45 -38.30 -6.02 9.92
CA VAL A 45 -37.74 -7.03 8.98
C VAL A 45 -38.71 -7.46 7.86
N LYS A 46 -39.70 -6.63 7.48
CA LYS A 46 -40.53 -6.93 6.29
C LYS A 46 -40.83 -5.69 5.44
N LYS A 47 -39.89 -5.31 4.56
CA LYS A 47 -40.21 -4.67 3.27
C LYS A 47 -39.05 -4.85 2.28
N ARG A 48 -39.37 -5.40 1.11
CA ARG A 48 -38.49 -5.68 -0.03
C ARG A 48 -38.01 -4.38 -0.69
N PHE A 49 -36.82 -4.41 -1.25
CA PHE A 49 -36.18 -3.32 -2.01
C PHE A 49 -37.06 -2.83 -3.16
N ASN A 50 -37.31 -1.52 -3.20
CA ASN A 50 -37.83 -0.81 -4.38
C ASN A 50 -36.82 0.29 -4.76
N VAL A 51 -36.42 0.30 -6.02
CA VAL A 51 -35.47 1.23 -6.62
C VAL A 51 -36.27 2.38 -7.22
N ASP A 52 -36.40 3.49 -6.47
CA ASP A 52 -36.58 4.86 -6.97
C ASP A 52 -36.60 5.80 -5.75
N SER A 53 -35.59 6.66 -5.63
CA SER A 53 -35.46 7.61 -4.51
C SER A 53 -35.84 9.02 -4.96
N PRO A 54 -36.84 9.68 -4.36
CA PRO A 54 -37.00 11.12 -4.46
C PRO A 54 -36.05 11.83 -3.47
N SER A 55 -35.61 13.02 -3.89
CA SER A 55 -34.62 13.88 -3.22
C SER A 55 -34.97 14.24 -1.77
N PHE A 56 -33.92 14.28 -0.94
CA PHE A 56 -33.99 14.55 0.49
C PHE A 56 -34.32 16.03 0.75
N THR A 57 -35.42 16.30 1.45
CA THR A 57 -35.77 17.62 2.00
C THR A 57 -35.79 17.48 3.53
N PRO A 58 -35.03 18.28 4.31
CA PRO A 58 -34.98 18.12 5.76
C PRO A 58 -36.25 18.69 6.43
N LEU A 59 -36.85 17.87 7.30
CA LEU A 59 -37.96 18.23 8.19
C LEU A 59 -37.48 19.16 9.33
N GLN A 60 -38.20 20.25 9.57
CA GLN A 60 -38.02 21.11 10.74
C GLN A 60 -38.75 20.56 11.99
N PRO A 61 -38.26 20.83 13.21
CA PRO A 61 -38.87 20.34 14.44
C PRO A 61 -40.18 21.08 14.78
N ALA A 62 -41.19 20.33 15.22
CA ALA A 62 -42.49 20.83 15.63
C ALA A 62 -42.41 21.55 16.99
N THR A 63 -42.93 22.78 17.05
CA THR A 63 -43.21 23.52 18.29
C THR A 63 -44.71 23.61 18.52
N ASN A 64 -45.19 23.22 19.70
CA ASN A 64 -46.57 23.39 20.14
C ASN A 64 -46.92 24.88 20.31
N GLY A 65 -48.03 25.32 19.69
CA GLY A 65 -48.67 26.61 19.99
C GLY A 65 -49.33 27.26 18.77
N ALA A 66 -50.66 27.28 18.75
CA ALA A 66 -51.48 27.82 17.67
C ALA A 66 -51.63 29.36 17.73
N ALA A 67 -51.56 30.05 16.58
CA ALA A 67 -52.59 30.99 16.08
C ALA A 67 -52.17 31.74 14.78
N SER A 68 -52.93 31.47 13.71
CA SER A 68 -53.37 32.33 12.59
C SER A 68 -52.44 33.24 11.75
N SER A 69 -52.55 33.00 10.44
CA SER A 69 -52.62 33.93 9.29
C SER A 69 -51.36 34.24 8.46
N SER A 70 -51.57 34.24 7.14
CA SER A 70 -50.61 34.14 6.03
C SER A 70 -50.10 35.52 5.52
N PRO A 71 -49.37 35.62 4.37
CA PRO A 71 -47.95 35.98 4.33
C PRO A 71 -47.67 37.36 3.68
N ARG A 72 -46.58 38.05 4.07
CA ARG A 72 -45.99 39.12 3.24
C ARG A 72 -44.46 39.18 3.34
N GLN A 73 -43.86 39.32 2.15
CA GLN A 73 -42.47 39.72 1.89
C GLN A 73 -42.16 41.06 2.57
N THR A 74 -40.99 41.18 3.21
CA THR A 74 -40.27 42.46 3.31
C THR A 74 -38.75 42.24 3.37
N THR A 75 -38.11 42.73 2.32
CA THR A 75 -36.71 43.14 2.22
C THR A 75 -36.30 44.09 3.36
N ILE A 76 -35.09 43.92 3.92
CA ILE A 76 -34.49 44.85 4.91
C ILE A 76 -33.31 45.58 4.25
N SER A 77 -33.39 46.91 4.23
CA SER A 77 -32.33 47.84 3.81
C SER A 77 -31.40 48.22 4.98
N PRO A 78 -30.17 48.68 4.74
CA PRO A 78 -29.17 48.92 5.78
C PRO A 78 -29.29 50.34 6.34
N LYS A 79 -29.76 50.47 7.59
CA LYS A 79 -29.63 51.71 8.38
C LYS A 79 -29.78 51.42 9.87
N ALA A 80 -28.74 50.80 10.44
CA ALA A 80 -28.55 50.71 11.89
C ALA A 80 -27.05 50.54 12.22
N ALA A 81 -26.22 51.41 11.65
CA ALA A 81 -24.85 51.63 12.08
C ALA A 81 -24.81 53.06 12.65
N ASN A 82 -25.04 53.19 13.96
CA ASN A 82 -24.63 54.29 14.84
C ASN A 82 -25.35 54.14 16.19
N ALA A 83 -24.73 53.42 17.12
CA ALA A 83 -25.02 53.55 18.55
C ALA A 83 -23.69 53.53 19.31
N ALA A 84 -23.55 54.50 20.23
CA ALA A 84 -22.30 54.86 20.89
C ALA A 84 -21.87 53.88 21.99
N VAL A 85 -20.56 53.85 22.24
CA VAL A 85 -19.84 53.07 23.26
C VAL A 85 -20.17 53.57 24.66
N PHE A 86 -20.46 52.64 25.59
CA PHE A 86 -20.75 52.92 26.99
C PHE A 86 -19.52 52.66 27.87
N THR A 87 -19.05 53.68 28.60
CA THR A 87 -17.99 53.61 29.62
C THR A 87 -18.50 54.14 30.96
N PRO A 88 -18.29 53.45 32.10
CA PRO A 88 -18.38 54.07 33.42
C PRO A 88 -17.00 54.27 34.09
N LYS A 89 -16.85 55.44 34.73
CA LYS A 89 -15.66 55.90 35.48
C LYS A 89 -15.67 55.45 36.96
N LYS A 90 -14.46 55.43 37.53
CA LYS A 90 -13.97 55.01 38.87
C LYS A 90 -14.58 55.74 40.10
N SER A 91 -14.53 55.06 41.25
CA SER A 91 -14.30 55.68 42.59
C SER A 91 -13.57 54.74 43.57
N ASN A 92 -12.35 55.16 43.97
CA ASN A 92 -11.60 55.05 45.24
C ASN A 92 -11.48 53.77 46.12
N SER A 93 -10.25 53.23 46.12
CA SER A 93 -9.27 53.02 47.23
C SER A 93 -9.67 52.40 48.58
N PHE A 94 -9.05 51.26 48.93
CA PHE A 94 -8.47 50.94 50.25
C PHE A 94 -7.42 49.81 50.16
N ALA A 95 -6.26 49.99 50.80
CA ALA A 95 -5.29 48.99 51.27
C ALA A 95 -4.74 49.52 52.61
N PRO A 96 -4.35 48.70 53.63
CA PRO A 96 -3.17 47.80 53.54
C PRO A 96 -3.17 46.50 54.43
N GLY A 97 -2.24 45.57 54.15
CA GLY A 97 -1.55 44.73 55.18
C GLY A 97 -1.68 43.18 55.11
N PRO A 98 -0.63 42.37 55.45
CA PRO A 98 -0.31 41.04 54.84
C PRO A 98 -0.59 39.79 55.74
N PRO A 99 -0.37 38.54 55.26
CA PRO A 99 0.87 37.81 55.66
C PRO A 99 1.49 36.77 54.66
N LYS A 100 2.83 36.68 54.77
CA LYS A 100 3.86 35.60 54.63
C LYS A 100 3.64 34.23 53.91
N ASP A 101 4.61 33.98 53.01
CA ASP A 101 5.53 32.82 52.79
C ASP A 101 5.02 31.37 52.63
N ALA A 102 5.33 30.74 51.48
CA ALA A 102 6.49 29.83 51.32
C ALA A 102 6.49 29.14 49.93
N THR A 103 7.54 29.37 49.14
CA THR A 103 7.90 28.62 47.92
C THR A 103 9.07 27.66 48.22
N PRO A 104 9.10 26.44 47.66
CA PRO A 104 10.34 25.70 47.46
C PRO A 104 10.88 25.96 46.05
N GLU A 105 12.08 26.53 46.02
CA GLU A 105 12.97 26.72 44.88
C GLU A 105 13.60 25.37 44.50
N TRP A 106 13.66 25.02 43.21
CA TRP A 106 14.42 23.85 42.73
C TRP A 106 15.44 24.29 41.69
N HIS A 107 16.71 24.01 41.99
CA HIS A 107 17.89 24.46 41.26
C HIS A 107 18.00 23.84 39.86
N GLY A 108 18.31 24.68 38.87
CA GLY A 108 18.78 24.24 37.57
C GLY A 108 20.21 23.69 37.70
N HIS A 109 20.42 22.47 37.21
CA HIS A 109 21.76 21.95 36.96
C HIS A 109 22.18 22.35 35.54
N ASP A 110 23.23 23.16 35.46
CA ASP A 110 23.99 23.43 34.24
C ASP A 110 24.53 22.11 33.66
N PHE A 111 24.29 21.89 32.37
CA PHE A 111 25.07 20.99 31.55
C PHE A 111 25.93 21.81 30.59
N GLN A 112 27.25 21.60 30.62
CA GLN A 112 28.16 22.17 29.64
C GLN A 112 27.94 21.53 28.26
N GLU A 113 27.66 22.37 27.28
CA GLU A 113 27.65 22.02 25.86
C GLU A 113 29.09 21.91 25.32
N PHE A 114 29.40 20.78 24.69
CA PHE A 114 30.69 20.51 24.07
C PHE A 114 30.78 21.23 22.72
N VAL A 115 31.66 22.23 22.62
CA VAL A 115 31.97 22.96 21.38
C VAL A 115 33.23 22.35 20.75
N PRO A 116 33.18 21.79 19.53
CA PRO A 116 34.39 21.52 18.76
C PRO A 116 35.00 22.84 18.27
N GLN A 117 36.22 23.13 18.73
CA GLN A 117 37.03 24.24 18.25
C GLN A 117 37.29 24.13 16.74
N GLY A 118 37.17 25.27 16.05
CA GLY A 118 37.45 25.42 14.63
C GLY A 118 38.90 25.10 14.28
N PHE A 119 39.08 24.35 13.20
CA PHE A 119 40.35 24.20 12.52
C PHE A 119 40.36 25.14 11.31
N ASP A 120 41.23 26.15 11.35
CA ASP A 120 41.55 27.00 10.20
C ASP A 120 42.24 26.18 9.11
N VAL A 121 41.71 26.21 7.89
CA VAL A 121 42.41 25.75 6.69
C VAL A 121 42.61 26.95 5.76
N GLN A 122 43.85 27.37 5.63
CA GLN A 122 44.32 28.33 4.63
C GLN A 122 43.96 27.84 3.21
N GLY A 123 43.39 28.75 2.42
CA GLY A 123 42.83 28.47 1.10
C GLY A 123 43.86 28.19 0.00
N ASP A 124 43.37 27.44 -0.99
CA ASP A 124 43.99 27.22 -2.30
C ASP A 124 43.03 27.83 -3.36
N PRO A 125 43.47 28.76 -4.23
CA PRO A 125 42.57 29.66 -4.97
C PRO A 125 42.00 29.09 -6.27
N ALA A 126 41.66 27.80 -6.32
CA ALA A 126 41.15 27.13 -7.53
C ALA A 126 39.68 26.67 -7.44
N VAL A 127 38.98 26.89 -6.31
CA VAL A 127 37.64 26.35 -6.08
C VAL A 127 36.52 27.42 -6.11
N SER A 128 36.87 28.70 -6.22
CA SER A 128 35.91 29.82 -6.12
C SER A 128 35.25 30.26 -7.43
N ALA A 129 35.20 29.41 -8.45
CA ALA A 129 34.55 29.73 -9.74
C ALA A 129 33.39 28.80 -10.13
N ALA A 130 32.96 27.89 -9.25
CA ALA A 130 31.85 26.96 -9.52
C ALA A 130 30.56 27.21 -8.73
N ALA A 131 30.50 28.28 -7.92
CA ALA A 131 29.37 28.54 -7.01
C ALA A 131 28.34 29.57 -7.53
N LEU A 132 28.37 29.91 -8.83
CA LEU A 132 27.44 30.86 -9.44
C LEU A 132 27.04 30.38 -10.83
N ASN A 133 26.31 29.27 -10.93
CA ASN A 133 25.42 29.00 -12.07
C ASN A 133 24.30 28.06 -11.63
N SER A 134 23.06 28.57 -11.69
CA SER A 134 21.84 27.80 -11.46
C SER A 134 21.72 26.72 -12.53
N PHE A 135 21.63 25.46 -12.09
CA PHE A 135 21.55 24.29 -12.96
C PHE A 135 20.08 24.00 -13.29
N ASP A 136 19.70 24.14 -14.57
CA ASP A 136 18.37 23.82 -15.09
C ASP A 136 18.41 22.48 -15.85
N THR A 137 17.64 21.50 -15.36
CA THR A 137 17.74 20.07 -15.74
C THR A 137 16.86 19.69 -16.94
N PHE A 138 16.25 20.65 -17.64
CA PHE A 138 15.34 20.35 -18.77
C PHE A 138 15.87 20.61 -20.18
N ALA A 139 17.11 21.08 -20.36
CA ALA A 139 17.58 21.58 -21.67
C ALA A 139 18.60 20.70 -22.44
N VAL A 140 19.03 19.53 -21.93
CA VAL A 140 20.06 18.71 -22.62
C VAL A 140 19.43 17.52 -23.36
N SER A 141 18.74 17.79 -24.47
CA SER A 141 18.28 16.72 -25.38
C SER A 141 18.45 17.03 -26.88
N SER A 142 19.20 18.07 -27.24
CA SER A 142 19.34 18.47 -28.65
C SER A 142 20.74 18.93 -29.03
N ALA A 143 21.71 18.02 -29.02
CA ALA A 143 22.87 18.13 -29.90
C ALA A 143 23.57 16.77 -30.07
N MET A 144 23.90 16.45 -31.32
CA MET A 144 24.81 15.40 -31.81
C MET A 144 24.15 14.16 -32.42
N GLY A 145 23.78 14.31 -33.69
CA GLY A 145 23.64 13.20 -34.64
C GLY A 145 24.98 12.88 -35.31
N GLY A 146 25.17 11.60 -35.65
CA GLY A 146 26.15 11.16 -36.64
C GLY A 146 26.87 9.85 -36.29
N ILE A 147 26.74 8.88 -37.20
CA ILE A 147 27.64 7.76 -37.52
C ILE A 147 27.24 6.38 -36.95
N SER A 148 26.86 5.47 -37.86
CA SER A 148 26.82 4.01 -37.70
C SER A 148 28.22 3.39 -37.82
N PRO A 149 28.50 2.23 -37.22
CA PRO A 149 28.38 1.00 -38.03
C PRO A 149 27.81 -0.22 -37.30
N ALA A 150 27.38 -1.19 -38.11
CA ALA A 150 26.86 -2.49 -37.74
C ALA A 150 27.90 -3.38 -37.04
N ASN A 151 27.48 -4.08 -35.97
CA ASN A 151 27.84 -5.47 -35.69
C ASN A 151 27.02 -6.00 -34.50
N HIS A 152 26.63 -7.28 -34.61
CA HIS A 152 25.85 -8.02 -33.61
C HIS A 152 26.60 -8.11 -32.28
N ALA A 153 26.12 -7.40 -31.26
CA ALA A 153 26.53 -7.59 -29.87
C ALA A 153 25.30 -7.98 -29.04
N ALA A 154 25.42 -9.09 -28.30
CA ALA A 154 24.41 -9.52 -27.35
C ALA A 154 24.18 -8.41 -26.32
N GLN A 155 22.93 -7.94 -26.19
CA GLN A 155 22.60 -6.85 -25.28
C GLN A 155 22.69 -7.32 -23.83
N LEU A 156 23.53 -6.63 -23.06
CA LEU A 156 23.70 -6.80 -21.63
C LEU A 156 22.47 -6.24 -20.90
N ASN A 157 21.93 -7.02 -19.97
CA ASN A 157 20.84 -6.59 -19.09
C ASN A 157 21.40 -5.60 -18.05
N PRO A 158 20.82 -4.39 -17.88
CA PRO A 158 21.27 -3.43 -16.86
C PRO A 158 21.16 -3.91 -15.41
N TYR A 159 20.64 -5.12 -15.17
CA TYR A 159 20.63 -5.79 -13.86
C TYR A 159 21.59 -6.99 -13.74
N SER A 160 22.45 -7.26 -14.72
CA SER A 160 23.49 -8.27 -14.55
C SER A 160 24.56 -7.77 -13.59
N GLN A 161 24.68 -8.39 -12.41
CA GLN A 161 25.88 -8.24 -11.59
C GLN A 161 27.05 -8.90 -12.33
N GLU A 162 27.98 -8.08 -12.83
CA GLU A 162 29.23 -8.51 -13.46
C GLU A 162 30.06 -9.37 -12.49
N THR A 163 30.30 -10.63 -12.83
CA THR A 163 31.43 -11.39 -12.31
C THR A 163 32.64 -11.15 -13.19
N ALA A 164 33.66 -10.56 -12.57
CA ALA A 164 34.98 -10.31 -13.12
C ALA A 164 35.62 -11.58 -13.72
N ALA A 165 35.84 -11.56 -15.04
CA ALA A 165 36.87 -12.35 -15.71
C ALA A 165 37.08 -11.82 -17.14
N MET A 166 37.99 -10.86 -17.29
CA MET A 166 38.92 -10.74 -18.42
C MET A 166 39.75 -9.46 -18.25
N ALA A 167 40.99 -9.64 -17.84
CA ALA A 167 41.97 -8.58 -17.74
C ALA A 167 42.34 -8.07 -19.15
N GLY A 168 42.29 -6.74 -19.32
CA GLY A 168 43.10 -6.03 -20.31
C GLY A 168 42.48 -5.82 -21.69
N ALA A 169 41.41 -5.02 -21.79
CA ALA A 169 41.16 -4.15 -22.97
C ALA A 169 39.99 -3.18 -22.73
N ALA A 170 40.16 -1.94 -23.23
CA ALA A 170 39.14 -0.95 -23.54
C ALA A 170 38.55 -0.07 -22.41
N TYR A 171 39.26 1.04 -22.18
CA TYR A 171 38.90 2.23 -21.39
C TYR A 171 37.75 3.08 -21.97
N PHE A 172 36.83 2.51 -22.75
CA PHE A 172 35.67 3.23 -23.29
C PHE A 172 34.39 2.42 -23.07
N GLN A 173 33.82 2.55 -21.87
CA GLN A 173 32.42 2.16 -21.66
C GLN A 173 31.49 3.18 -22.31
N ASN A 174 30.51 2.62 -23.01
CA ASN A 174 29.45 3.29 -23.75
C ASN A 174 28.62 4.22 -22.83
N ALA A 175 28.57 5.51 -23.11
CA ALA A 175 27.90 6.53 -22.27
C ALA A 175 26.36 6.54 -22.38
N ALA A 176 25.75 5.63 -23.15
CA ALA A 176 24.31 5.64 -23.44
C ALA A 176 23.43 4.89 -22.41
N GLY A 177 23.98 4.45 -21.27
CA GLY A 177 23.28 3.61 -20.29
C GLY A 177 23.30 4.11 -18.85
N PHE A 178 23.80 5.31 -18.56
CA PHE A 178 23.76 5.87 -17.21
C PHE A 178 22.35 6.35 -16.86
N THR A 179 21.43 5.43 -16.56
CA THR A 179 20.34 5.76 -15.64
C THR A 179 20.98 5.87 -14.27
N GLN A 180 21.18 7.09 -13.78
CA GLN A 180 21.47 7.30 -12.35
C GLN A 180 20.43 6.50 -11.57
N PRO A 181 20.83 5.61 -10.64
CA PRO A 181 19.86 4.85 -9.87
C PRO A 181 18.96 5.86 -9.16
N ILE A 182 17.67 5.82 -9.47
CA ILE A 182 16.70 6.74 -8.88
C ILE A 182 16.71 6.49 -7.38
N GLN A 183 17.10 7.49 -6.62
CA GLN A 183 17.16 7.42 -5.17
C GLN A 183 15.72 7.52 -4.63
N TYR A 184 15.06 6.38 -4.41
CA TYR A 184 13.80 6.31 -3.63
C TYR A 184 13.96 6.88 -2.20
N HIS A 185 15.21 7.15 -1.80
CA HIS A 185 15.67 7.75 -0.56
C HIS A 185 15.52 9.28 -0.46
N LEU A 186 14.76 9.95 -1.34
CA LEU A 186 14.37 11.36 -1.10
C LEU A 186 13.59 11.55 0.22
N TYR A 187 13.14 10.46 0.83
CA TYR A 187 12.48 10.42 2.13
C TYR A 187 13.15 9.36 3.05
N ALA A 188 14.46 9.16 2.94
CA ALA A 188 15.17 8.30 3.89
C ALA A 188 15.42 9.08 5.18
N PRO A 189 14.89 8.64 6.34
CA PRO A 189 15.29 9.23 7.59
C PRO A 189 16.79 9.03 7.77
N MET A 190 17.56 10.11 7.66
CA MET A 190 18.96 10.14 8.04
C MET A 190 18.99 10.27 9.57
N GLY A 191 19.70 9.36 10.25
CA GLY A 191 19.74 9.32 11.72
C GLY A 191 20.34 10.59 12.37
N PRO A 192 20.25 10.72 13.71
CA PRO A 192 19.84 9.72 14.69
C PRO A 192 18.33 9.63 14.92
N HIS A 193 17.82 8.42 15.09
CA HIS A 193 16.43 8.20 15.53
C HIS A 193 16.36 8.39 17.06
N PRO A 194 15.45 9.23 17.58
CA PRO A 194 15.31 9.39 19.01
C PRO A 194 14.78 8.09 19.64
N GLU A 195 15.63 7.40 20.41
CA GLU A 195 15.29 6.09 21.00
C GLU A 195 14.48 6.19 22.31
N ASN A 196 14.28 7.41 22.85
CA ASN A 196 13.62 7.65 24.13
C ASN A 196 12.46 8.64 24.04
N LEU A 197 11.60 8.47 23.04
CA LEU A 197 10.38 9.28 22.94
C LEU A 197 9.34 8.84 23.99
N LEU A 198 8.73 9.82 24.65
CA LEU A 198 7.56 9.60 25.49
C LEU A 198 6.39 9.13 24.60
N VAL A 199 5.40 8.44 25.19
CA VAL A 199 4.29 7.83 24.43
C VAL A 199 3.53 8.84 23.54
N TYR A 200 3.43 10.10 23.98
CA TYR A 200 2.76 11.18 23.25
C TYR A 200 3.66 11.88 22.22
N GLN A 201 4.98 11.67 22.28
CA GLN A 201 5.92 12.22 21.32
C GLN A 201 5.97 11.31 20.09
N LYS A 202 5.85 11.90 18.91
CA LYS A 202 5.88 11.22 17.63
C LYS A 202 6.92 11.86 16.76
N THR A 203 7.62 11.03 15.99
CA THR A 203 8.44 11.51 14.89
C THR A 203 7.54 11.87 13.71
N THR A 204 8.02 12.74 12.83
CA THR A 204 7.35 13.09 11.57
C THR A 204 6.96 11.84 10.76
N HIS A 205 7.80 10.80 10.76
CA HIS A 205 7.57 9.57 10.01
C HIS A 205 6.39 8.74 10.56
N ASP A 206 6.06 8.85 11.85
CA ASP A 206 4.99 8.06 12.48
C ASP A 206 3.59 8.42 11.93
N PHE A 207 3.43 9.62 11.36
CA PHE A 207 2.17 10.11 10.80
C PHE A 207 1.88 9.60 9.38
N PHE A 208 2.88 9.06 8.69
CA PHE A 208 2.78 8.66 7.28
C PHE A 208 2.89 7.14 7.10
N ILE A 209 2.76 6.70 5.85
CA ILE A 209 2.97 5.29 5.47
C ILE A 209 4.39 4.82 5.85
N PRO A 210 4.56 3.59 6.37
CA PRO A 210 5.88 3.07 6.73
C PRO A 210 6.86 3.02 5.55
N ASP A 211 8.13 3.32 5.80
CA ASP A 211 9.16 3.45 4.75
C ASP A 211 9.33 2.18 3.91
N GLN A 212 9.34 1.00 4.54
CA GLN A 212 9.47 -0.26 3.81
C GLN A 212 8.32 -0.49 2.82
N LEU A 213 7.09 -0.12 3.21
CA LEU A 213 5.92 -0.25 2.33
C LEU A 213 5.96 0.79 1.21
N ARG A 214 6.30 2.04 1.55
CA ARG A 214 6.47 3.13 0.58
C ARG A 214 7.49 2.76 -0.49
N GLU A 215 8.67 2.30 -0.09
CA GLU A 215 9.73 1.90 -1.01
C GLU A 215 9.30 0.73 -1.90
N ASP A 216 8.65 -0.31 -1.34
CA ASP A 216 8.16 -1.44 -2.14
C ASP A 216 7.15 -0.98 -3.20
N LEU A 217 6.19 -0.12 -2.83
CA LEU A 217 5.21 0.44 -3.76
C LEU A 217 5.85 1.30 -4.84
N GLN A 218 6.83 2.13 -4.48
CA GLN A 218 7.55 2.98 -5.45
C GLN A 218 8.38 2.15 -6.44
N ARG A 219 9.12 1.15 -5.95
CA ARG A 219 9.90 0.22 -6.80
C ARG A 219 8.97 -0.54 -7.76
N LYS A 220 7.83 -1.02 -7.28
CA LYS A 220 6.82 -1.69 -8.14
C LYS A 220 6.22 -0.74 -9.17
N SER A 221 5.94 0.51 -8.79
CA SER A 221 5.43 1.54 -9.69
C SER A 221 6.44 1.90 -10.79
N GLU A 222 7.72 1.94 -10.47
CA GLU A 222 8.78 2.14 -11.46
C GLU A 222 8.91 0.96 -12.41
N ALA A 223 8.97 -0.26 -11.89
CA ALA A 223 9.01 -1.47 -12.71
C ALA A 223 7.83 -1.54 -13.70
N GLN A 224 6.65 -1.10 -13.27
CA GLN A 224 5.46 -0.96 -14.12
C GLN A 224 5.70 0.00 -15.29
N ARG A 225 6.30 1.17 -15.03
CA ARG A 225 6.51 2.24 -16.04
C ARG A 225 7.76 2.10 -16.88
N GLN A 226 8.66 1.18 -16.54
CA GLN A 226 9.91 0.97 -17.28
C GLN A 226 9.65 0.70 -18.78
N ILE A 227 10.40 1.35 -19.66
CA ILE A 227 10.35 1.11 -21.11
C ILE A 227 11.76 0.95 -21.67
N LEU A 228 11.88 0.34 -22.85
CA LEU A 228 13.14 0.23 -23.59
C LEU A 228 13.01 0.99 -24.93
N PRO A 229 13.36 2.29 -24.97
CA PRO A 229 13.12 3.15 -26.13
C PRO A 229 13.93 2.77 -27.39
N ASN A 230 15.04 2.03 -27.25
CA ASN A 230 15.90 1.57 -28.36
C ASN A 230 16.11 0.04 -28.32
N SER A 231 15.02 -0.71 -28.17
CA SER A 231 15.10 -2.18 -28.13
C SER A 231 15.21 -2.79 -29.54
N SER A 232 15.92 -3.91 -29.65
CA SER A 232 15.89 -4.78 -30.84
C SER A 232 14.65 -5.69 -30.89
N LEU A 233 13.80 -5.66 -29.86
CA LEU A 233 12.54 -6.38 -29.83
C LEU A 233 11.54 -5.78 -30.83
N PRO A 234 10.56 -6.58 -31.30
CA PRO A 234 9.51 -6.07 -32.18
C PRO A 234 8.80 -4.87 -31.55
N SER A 235 8.55 -3.83 -32.35
CA SER A 235 7.87 -2.62 -31.89
C SER A 235 6.46 -2.90 -31.36
N ALA A 236 5.80 -3.89 -31.94
CA ALA A 236 4.52 -4.41 -31.47
C ALA A 236 4.40 -5.93 -31.71
N VAL A 237 3.66 -6.61 -30.84
CA VAL A 237 3.26 -8.01 -30.96
C VAL A 237 1.74 -8.05 -30.79
N ASP A 238 1.02 -8.27 -31.89
CA ASP A 238 -0.43 -8.04 -31.95
C ASP A 238 -0.77 -6.61 -31.48
N HIS A 239 -1.57 -6.44 -30.43
CA HIS A 239 -1.92 -5.13 -29.86
C HIS A 239 -1.03 -4.73 -28.67
N PHE A 240 0.02 -5.50 -28.37
CA PHE A 240 0.96 -5.20 -27.29
C PHE A 240 2.19 -4.45 -27.80
N HIS A 241 2.66 -3.48 -27.04
CA HIS A 241 3.85 -2.68 -27.35
C HIS A 241 4.74 -2.48 -26.13
N SER A 242 5.87 -1.78 -26.30
CA SER A 242 6.83 -1.44 -25.23
C SER A 242 7.33 -2.67 -24.46
N LEU A 243 7.73 -3.72 -25.21
CA LEU A 243 8.21 -4.97 -24.63
C LEU A 243 9.49 -4.74 -23.81
N VAL A 244 9.51 -5.28 -22.58
CA VAL A 244 10.68 -5.29 -21.70
C VAL A 244 10.92 -6.73 -21.26
N PRO A 245 12.08 -7.35 -21.56
CA PRO A 245 12.38 -8.71 -21.14
C PRO A 245 12.50 -8.78 -19.60
N LEU A 246 11.88 -9.80 -19.00
CA LEU A 246 11.89 -10.04 -17.55
C LEU A 246 12.89 -11.12 -17.14
N ASP A 247 13.27 -12.01 -18.05
CA ASP A 247 14.25 -13.05 -17.75
C ASP A 247 15.66 -12.47 -17.70
N THR A 248 16.32 -12.63 -16.54
CA THR A 248 17.68 -12.09 -16.30
C THR A 248 18.79 -13.09 -16.63
N ASN A 249 18.50 -14.40 -16.66
CA ASN A 249 19.53 -15.42 -16.87
C ASN A 249 18.95 -16.70 -17.54
N ASN A 250 18.97 -16.73 -18.88
CA ASN A 250 18.30 -17.77 -19.67
C ASN A 250 19.01 -19.12 -19.74
N GLN A 251 20.26 -19.22 -19.33
CA GLN A 251 21.05 -20.44 -19.56
C GLN A 251 20.64 -21.64 -18.69
N ARG A 252 19.68 -21.48 -17.76
CA ARG A 252 19.27 -22.54 -16.82
C ARG A 252 17.82 -23.01 -16.93
N ASN A 253 17.02 -22.54 -17.89
CA ASN A 253 15.72 -23.16 -18.13
C ASN A 253 15.96 -24.48 -18.85
N ASN A 254 16.04 -25.59 -18.09
CA ASN A 254 15.61 -26.88 -18.62
C ASN A 254 14.28 -26.64 -19.33
N ALA A 255 14.15 -27.10 -20.58
CA ALA A 255 12.96 -26.90 -21.39
C ALA A 255 11.76 -27.67 -20.80
N LEU A 256 11.24 -27.21 -19.65
CA LEU A 256 10.14 -27.83 -18.90
C LEU A 256 8.86 -27.91 -19.74
N PHE A 257 8.73 -27.02 -20.73
CA PHE A 257 7.64 -27.00 -21.69
C PHE A 257 8.00 -27.65 -23.03
N GLY A 258 9.21 -28.19 -23.19
CA GLY A 258 9.75 -28.71 -24.46
C GLY A 258 10.24 -27.65 -25.44
N TYR A 259 10.11 -26.36 -25.10
CA TYR A 259 10.54 -25.22 -25.93
C TYR A 259 11.38 -24.23 -25.12
N PRO A 260 12.32 -23.50 -25.75
CA PRO A 260 12.90 -22.29 -25.17
C PRO A 260 11.79 -21.27 -24.90
N THR A 261 11.82 -20.65 -23.71
CA THR A 261 10.79 -19.68 -23.32
C THR A 261 11.38 -18.36 -22.89
N TRP A 262 10.70 -17.28 -23.27
CA TRP A 262 11.02 -15.91 -22.89
C TRP A 262 9.80 -15.26 -22.24
N VAL A 263 10.04 -14.35 -21.31
CA VAL A 263 9.00 -13.60 -20.62
C VAL A 263 9.25 -12.11 -20.81
N TYR A 264 8.23 -11.40 -21.29
CA TYR A 264 8.27 -9.97 -21.51
C TYR A 264 7.15 -9.29 -20.72
N LYS A 265 7.44 -8.13 -20.14
CA LYS A 265 6.41 -7.15 -19.79
C LYS A 265 6.01 -6.41 -21.06
N ALA A 266 4.72 -6.17 -21.26
CA ALA A 266 4.23 -5.36 -22.37
C ALA A 266 2.99 -4.55 -21.97
N VAL A 267 2.73 -3.46 -22.68
CA VAL A 267 1.53 -2.63 -22.50
C VAL A 267 0.53 -2.96 -23.61
N SER A 268 -0.72 -3.18 -23.24
CA SER A 268 -1.81 -3.40 -24.19
C SER A 268 -2.29 -2.07 -24.75
N GLY A 269 -2.34 -1.95 -26.08
CA GLY A 269 -2.90 -0.79 -26.77
C GLY A 269 -4.43 -0.69 -26.68
N LYS A 270 -5.12 -1.71 -26.13
CA LYS A 270 -6.59 -1.71 -26.02
C LYS A 270 -7.09 -1.01 -24.75
N ASP A 271 -6.41 -1.23 -23.64
CA ASP A 271 -6.82 -0.78 -22.30
C ASP A 271 -5.73 0.00 -21.55
N GLY A 272 -4.50 0.06 -22.09
CA GLY A 272 -3.36 0.71 -21.44
C GLY A 272 -2.82 -0.05 -20.23
N LEU A 273 -3.31 -1.27 -19.98
CA LEU A 273 -2.85 -2.10 -18.86
C LEU A 273 -1.57 -2.86 -19.23
N THR A 274 -0.80 -3.22 -18.21
CA THR A 274 0.47 -3.94 -18.34
C THR A 274 0.26 -5.43 -18.10
N TYR A 275 0.83 -6.25 -18.99
CA TYR A 275 0.70 -7.70 -19.00
C TYR A 275 2.05 -8.40 -19.10
N THR A 276 2.06 -9.68 -18.79
CA THR A 276 3.19 -10.58 -19.03
C THR A 276 2.91 -11.38 -20.30
N LEU A 277 3.83 -11.32 -21.27
CA LEU A 277 3.84 -12.15 -22.46
C LEU A 277 4.88 -13.26 -22.29
N ARG A 278 4.43 -14.50 -22.12
CA ARG A 278 5.31 -15.67 -22.16
C ARG A 278 5.36 -16.21 -23.59
N ARG A 279 6.52 -16.09 -24.22
CA ARG A 279 6.82 -16.61 -25.55
C ARG A 279 7.41 -18.01 -25.46
N LEU A 280 6.90 -18.92 -26.30
CA LEU A 280 7.51 -20.19 -26.63
C LEU A 280 8.07 -20.07 -28.05
N GLU A 281 9.40 -20.11 -28.13
CA GLU A 281 10.16 -19.93 -29.38
C GLU A 281 10.09 -21.19 -30.25
N GLY A 282 9.93 -21.02 -31.55
CA GLY A 282 9.86 -22.13 -32.51
C GLY A 282 8.59 -22.98 -32.46
N TYR A 283 7.58 -22.62 -31.65
CA TYR A 283 6.31 -23.35 -31.61
C TYR A 283 5.53 -23.17 -32.91
N ARG A 284 5.15 -24.29 -33.54
CA ARG A 284 4.29 -24.32 -34.71
C ARG A 284 2.95 -24.94 -34.34
N LEU A 285 1.88 -24.15 -34.47
CA LEU A 285 0.53 -24.62 -34.22
C LEU A 285 0.13 -25.66 -35.27
N THR A 286 -0.20 -26.86 -34.82
CA THR A 286 -0.70 -27.95 -35.67
C THR A 286 -2.21 -27.92 -35.81
N SER A 287 -2.91 -27.49 -34.75
CA SER A 287 -4.37 -27.46 -34.67
C SER A 287 -4.83 -26.19 -33.96
N GLU A 288 -5.73 -25.43 -34.59
CA GLU A 288 -6.36 -24.26 -33.96
C GLU A 288 -7.20 -24.64 -32.72
N GLN A 289 -7.69 -25.88 -32.67
CA GLN A 289 -8.42 -26.42 -31.53
C GLN A 289 -7.57 -26.49 -30.27
N ALA A 290 -6.23 -26.60 -30.41
CA ALA A 290 -5.32 -26.54 -29.27
C ALA A 290 -5.39 -25.19 -28.54
N ILE A 291 -5.62 -24.07 -29.24
CA ILE A 291 -5.79 -22.75 -28.60
C ILE A 291 -7.06 -22.73 -27.74
N PHE A 292 -8.10 -23.49 -28.12
CA PHE A 292 -9.34 -23.55 -27.34
C PHE A 292 -9.17 -24.24 -25.98
N SER A 293 -8.10 -25.01 -25.75
CA SER A 293 -7.80 -25.60 -24.43
C SER A 293 -7.48 -24.55 -23.35
N VAL A 294 -7.16 -23.31 -23.77
CA VAL A 294 -6.92 -22.17 -22.86
C VAL A 294 -8.23 -21.53 -22.39
N ARG A 295 -9.35 -21.71 -23.11
CA ARG A 295 -10.63 -21.04 -22.79
C ARG A 295 -11.17 -21.35 -21.37
N PRO A 296 -11.15 -22.60 -20.87
CA PRO A 296 -11.58 -22.90 -19.50
C PRO A 296 -10.78 -22.15 -18.44
N TRP A 297 -9.48 -21.89 -18.68
CA TRP A 297 -8.61 -21.18 -17.75
C TRP A 297 -9.00 -19.72 -17.55
N LYS A 298 -9.66 -19.09 -18.53
CA LYS A 298 -10.17 -17.72 -18.39
C LYS A 298 -11.29 -17.59 -17.34
N ARG A 299 -11.87 -18.73 -16.88
CA ARG A 299 -12.92 -18.77 -15.85
C ARG A 299 -12.38 -18.99 -14.44
N ILE A 300 -11.09 -19.31 -14.31
CA ILE A 300 -10.48 -19.58 -13.01
C ILE A 300 -10.14 -18.25 -12.35
N ASP A 301 -10.85 -17.94 -11.26
CA ASP A 301 -10.56 -16.80 -10.39
C ASP A 301 -10.01 -17.31 -9.06
N ASN A 302 -8.70 -17.15 -8.87
CA ASN A 302 -8.02 -17.56 -7.63
C ASN A 302 -6.77 -16.73 -7.39
N GLY A 303 -6.64 -16.18 -6.18
CA GLY A 303 -5.50 -15.32 -5.82
C GLY A 303 -4.12 -15.99 -5.84
N ASN A 304 -4.04 -17.32 -5.93
CA ASN A 304 -2.80 -18.11 -5.97
C ASN A 304 -2.48 -18.64 -7.39
N ILE A 305 -3.21 -18.18 -8.41
CA ILE A 305 -2.98 -18.50 -9.82
C ILE A 305 -2.74 -17.17 -10.54
N VAL A 306 -1.76 -17.11 -11.44
CA VAL A 306 -1.61 -15.95 -12.32
C VAL A 306 -2.67 -16.05 -13.42
N THR A 307 -3.56 -15.06 -13.50
CA THR A 307 -4.68 -15.06 -14.44
C THR A 307 -4.20 -15.13 -15.88
N ILE A 308 -4.85 -15.98 -16.68
CA ILE A 308 -4.58 -16.13 -18.11
C ILE A 308 -5.63 -15.37 -18.90
N HIS A 309 -5.18 -14.42 -19.72
CA HIS A 309 -6.05 -13.57 -20.52
C HIS A 309 -6.18 -14.06 -21.94
N ASP A 310 -5.07 -14.51 -22.55
CA ASP A 310 -5.10 -14.94 -23.94
C ASP A 310 -3.94 -15.86 -24.33
N ALA A 311 -4.08 -16.53 -25.47
CA ALA A 311 -3.01 -17.25 -26.13
C ALA A 311 -3.13 -17.16 -27.65
N PHE A 312 -2.04 -16.81 -28.33
CA PHE A 312 -2.03 -16.64 -29.78
C PHE A 312 -0.66 -16.92 -30.38
N THR A 313 -0.62 -17.22 -31.68
CA THR A 313 0.64 -17.38 -32.42
C THR A 313 1.04 -16.11 -33.13
N THR A 314 2.35 -15.90 -33.30
CA THR A 314 2.88 -14.71 -33.98
C THR A 314 4.16 -15.03 -34.73
N ARG A 315 4.46 -14.20 -35.73
CA ARG A 315 5.76 -14.16 -36.43
C ARG A 315 6.53 -12.86 -36.21
N ALA A 316 6.05 -11.98 -35.31
CA ALA A 316 6.66 -10.68 -35.05
C ALA A 316 8.13 -10.77 -34.60
N PHE A 317 8.52 -11.87 -33.95
CA PHE A 317 9.89 -12.11 -33.49
C PHE A 317 10.83 -12.72 -34.56
N GLY A 318 10.36 -12.88 -35.81
CA GLY A 318 11.14 -13.46 -36.91
C GLY A 318 11.07 -14.99 -37.00
N ASP A 319 10.40 -15.66 -36.07
CA ASP A 319 10.17 -17.11 -36.05
C ASP A 319 8.69 -17.44 -35.82
N SER A 320 8.31 -18.72 -35.82
CA SER A 320 6.96 -19.12 -35.38
C SER A 320 6.96 -19.24 -33.87
N SER A 321 6.22 -18.35 -33.19
CA SER A 321 6.17 -18.28 -31.74
C SER A 321 4.73 -18.41 -31.23
N LEU A 322 4.58 -19.02 -30.05
CA LEU A 322 3.33 -19.01 -29.29
C LEU A 322 3.46 -18.07 -28.09
N ILE A 323 2.48 -17.22 -27.87
CA ILE A 323 2.44 -16.23 -26.79
C ILE A 323 1.28 -16.57 -25.86
N PHE A 324 1.56 -16.63 -24.56
CA PHE A 324 0.55 -16.60 -23.50
C PHE A 324 0.56 -15.22 -22.84
N VAL A 325 -0.63 -14.64 -22.69
CA VAL A 325 -0.84 -13.36 -22.02
C VAL A 325 -1.38 -13.63 -20.62
N THR A 326 -0.66 -13.15 -19.60
CA THR A 326 -1.06 -13.29 -18.20
C THR A 326 -0.96 -11.98 -17.44
N ASP A 327 -1.51 -11.92 -16.23
CA ASP A 327 -1.32 -10.76 -15.35
C ASP A 327 0.17 -10.46 -15.15
N TYR A 328 0.49 -9.16 -15.05
CA TYR A 328 1.81 -8.70 -14.64
C TYR A 328 1.86 -8.44 -13.14
N HIS A 329 2.87 -9.02 -12.49
CA HIS A 329 3.15 -8.81 -11.08
C HIS A 329 4.56 -8.23 -10.93
N PRO A 330 4.68 -6.91 -10.69
CA PRO A 330 5.97 -6.22 -10.73
C PRO A 330 6.94 -6.76 -9.67
N LEU A 331 8.20 -6.87 -10.05
CA LEU A 331 9.31 -7.34 -9.21
C LEU A 331 9.11 -8.74 -8.59
N SER A 332 8.25 -9.56 -9.20
CA SER A 332 8.08 -10.95 -8.77
C SER A 332 9.36 -11.76 -8.95
N LYS A 333 9.59 -12.69 -8.02
CA LYS A 333 10.69 -13.65 -8.09
C LYS A 333 10.16 -15.05 -8.16
N THR A 334 10.86 -15.97 -8.80
CA THR A 334 10.48 -17.39 -8.72
C THR A 334 10.83 -17.97 -7.34
N LEU A 335 10.16 -19.05 -6.91
CA LEU A 335 10.59 -19.79 -5.71
C LEU A 335 12.03 -20.31 -5.85
N SER A 336 12.48 -20.62 -7.07
CA SER A 336 13.88 -20.94 -7.34
C SER A 336 14.82 -19.76 -7.06
N GLU A 337 14.48 -18.55 -7.49
CA GLU A 337 15.29 -17.36 -7.19
C GLU A 337 15.30 -17.04 -5.70
N GLN A 338 14.16 -17.25 -5.03
CA GLN A 338 14.01 -16.94 -3.61
C GLN A 338 14.79 -17.89 -2.71
N HIS A 339 14.80 -19.19 -3.01
CA HIS A 339 15.29 -20.23 -2.08
C HIS A 339 16.44 -21.10 -2.62
N LEU A 340 16.61 -21.21 -3.94
CA LEU A 340 17.62 -22.11 -4.56
C LEU A 340 18.86 -21.36 -5.07
N ASN A 341 18.70 -20.10 -5.51
CA ASN A 341 19.80 -19.27 -6.02
C ASN A 341 20.57 -18.57 -4.89
N THR A 342 21.11 -19.33 -3.93
CA THR A 342 22.12 -18.83 -2.99
C THR A 342 23.48 -18.77 -3.67
N THR A 343 23.72 -17.67 -4.39
CA THR A 343 25.08 -17.34 -4.85
C THR A 343 26.00 -17.26 -3.64
N PRO A 344 27.15 -17.97 -3.58
CA PRO A 344 28.09 -17.84 -2.47
C PRO A 344 28.68 -16.44 -2.50
N ARG A 345 28.17 -15.56 -1.63
CA ARG A 345 28.76 -14.23 -1.43
C ARG A 345 30.05 -14.39 -0.65
N GLY A 346 31.19 -14.27 -1.34
CA GLY A 346 32.50 -13.99 -0.74
C GLY A 346 33.32 -15.20 -0.32
N PHE A 347 34.62 -14.94 -0.17
CA PHE A 347 35.72 -15.86 0.18
C PHE A 347 35.61 -16.54 1.56
N HIS A 348 34.42 -16.59 2.18
CA HIS A 348 34.18 -17.31 3.42
C HIS A 348 33.17 -18.43 3.16
N ASN A 349 33.73 -19.62 3.00
CA ASN A 349 33.11 -20.88 2.58
C ASN A 349 32.11 -21.46 3.60
N ARG A 350 31.18 -20.65 4.12
CA ARG A 350 30.02 -21.14 4.88
C ARG A 350 28.79 -20.97 4.01
N VAL A 351 28.39 -22.07 3.39
CA VAL A 351 27.06 -22.23 2.81
C VAL A 351 26.07 -22.08 3.97
N ASN A 352 25.58 -20.87 4.23
CA ASN A 352 24.38 -20.68 5.01
C ASN A 352 23.22 -21.18 4.14
N THR A 353 22.97 -22.48 4.15
CA THR A 353 21.65 -23.02 3.81
C THR A 353 20.71 -22.54 4.90
N SER A 354 20.20 -21.31 4.80
CA SER A 354 19.13 -20.86 5.66
C SER A 354 17.95 -21.80 5.41
N THR A 355 17.65 -22.67 6.37
CA THR A 355 16.47 -23.51 6.32
C THR A 355 15.24 -22.61 6.24
N ILE A 356 14.29 -22.98 5.38
CA ILE A 356 13.07 -22.19 5.23
C ILE A 356 12.26 -22.38 6.52
N PRO A 357 11.82 -21.30 7.20
CA PRO A 357 10.97 -21.45 8.37
C PRO A 357 9.72 -22.26 8.03
N GLU A 358 9.38 -23.22 8.89
CA GLU A 358 8.29 -24.16 8.60
C GLU A 358 6.93 -23.46 8.43
N SER A 359 6.70 -22.35 9.14
CA SER A 359 5.52 -21.50 8.97
C SER A 359 5.37 -20.94 7.55
N VAL A 360 6.49 -20.59 6.91
CA VAL A 360 6.52 -20.11 5.52
C VAL A 360 6.20 -21.27 4.56
N LEU A 361 6.75 -22.46 4.81
CA LEU A 361 6.46 -23.66 4.01
C LEU A 361 4.98 -24.02 4.08
N TRP A 362 4.39 -24.08 5.28
CA TRP A 362 2.95 -24.33 5.44
C TRP A 362 2.11 -23.28 4.72
N GLY A 363 2.52 -22.00 4.78
CA GLY A 363 1.89 -20.93 4.01
C GLY A 363 1.90 -21.20 2.50
N TYR A 364 3.02 -21.69 1.94
CA TYR A 364 3.08 -22.07 0.52
C TYR A 364 2.22 -23.28 0.19
N ILE A 365 2.25 -24.32 1.04
CA ILE A 365 1.47 -25.55 0.85
C ILE A 365 -0.02 -25.22 0.79
N VAL A 366 -0.54 -24.42 1.73
CA VAL A 366 -1.95 -24.03 1.75
C VAL A 366 -2.32 -23.20 0.52
N GLN A 367 -1.46 -22.27 0.09
CA GLN A 367 -1.72 -21.46 -1.12
C GLN A 367 -1.77 -22.32 -2.39
N ILE A 368 -0.87 -23.30 -2.53
CA ILE A 368 -0.88 -24.22 -3.67
C ILE A 368 -2.09 -25.15 -3.60
N ALA A 369 -2.43 -25.68 -2.42
CA ALA A 369 -3.62 -26.51 -2.23
C ALA A 369 -4.91 -25.77 -2.60
N SER A 370 -5.03 -24.49 -2.22
CA SER A 370 -6.13 -23.61 -2.63
C SER A 370 -6.19 -23.42 -4.14
N ALA A 371 -5.05 -23.23 -4.81
CA ALA A 371 -4.97 -23.15 -6.26
C ALA A 371 -5.41 -24.47 -6.93
N LEU A 372 -4.90 -25.61 -6.46
CA LEU A 372 -5.27 -26.93 -6.96
C LEU A 372 -6.76 -27.20 -6.79
N LYS A 373 -7.37 -26.82 -5.65
CA LYS A 373 -8.82 -26.94 -5.45
C LYS A 373 -9.59 -26.20 -6.52
N ALA A 374 -9.21 -24.96 -6.83
CA ALA A 374 -9.88 -24.15 -7.85
C ALA A 374 -9.75 -24.77 -9.25
N MET A 375 -8.58 -25.30 -9.61
CA MET A 375 -8.35 -25.98 -10.89
C MET A 375 -9.13 -27.30 -10.99
N HIS A 376 -8.99 -28.17 -9.99
CA HIS A 376 -9.58 -29.52 -10.01
C HIS A 376 -11.10 -29.47 -10.00
N SER A 377 -11.70 -28.50 -9.29
CA SER A 377 -13.16 -28.28 -9.28
C SER A 377 -13.72 -27.86 -10.64
N ASN A 378 -12.87 -27.32 -11.52
CA ASN A 378 -13.22 -26.96 -12.90
C ASN A 378 -12.78 -28.02 -13.92
N ASN A 379 -12.45 -29.23 -13.47
CA ASN A 379 -11.97 -30.33 -14.31
C ASN A 379 -10.70 -29.95 -15.11
N LEU A 380 -9.79 -29.23 -14.47
CA LEU A 380 -8.45 -28.89 -14.97
C LEU A 380 -7.38 -29.49 -14.04
N ALA A 381 -6.14 -29.47 -14.49
CA ALA A 381 -4.96 -29.85 -13.72
C ALA A 381 -3.88 -28.78 -13.88
N ALA A 382 -3.02 -28.58 -12.87
CA ALA A 382 -1.91 -27.64 -12.94
C ALA A 382 -0.84 -28.11 -13.94
N ARG A 383 -0.65 -29.43 -14.05
CA ARG A 383 0.28 -30.18 -14.93
C ARG A 383 1.77 -29.92 -14.67
N LEU A 384 2.14 -28.74 -14.17
CA LEU A 384 3.52 -28.37 -13.84
C LEU A 384 3.57 -27.53 -12.56
N LEU A 385 4.00 -28.15 -11.45
CA LEU A 385 4.37 -27.48 -10.21
C LEU A 385 5.89 -27.56 -10.01
N HIS A 386 6.58 -26.49 -10.41
CA HIS A 386 8.04 -26.40 -10.33
C HIS A 386 8.47 -25.07 -9.69
N PRO A 387 9.55 -25.02 -8.88
CA PRO A 387 9.99 -23.79 -8.21
C PRO A 387 10.20 -22.60 -9.17
N SER A 388 10.69 -22.86 -10.39
CA SER A 388 10.90 -21.81 -11.41
C SER A 388 9.64 -21.34 -12.13
N LYS A 389 8.48 -21.85 -11.75
CA LYS A 389 7.17 -21.52 -12.34
C LYS A 389 6.14 -21.09 -11.29
N ILE A 390 6.58 -20.91 -10.04
CA ILE A 390 5.77 -20.34 -8.96
C ILE A 390 6.41 -19.01 -8.56
N LEU A 391 5.64 -17.93 -8.65
CA LEU A 391 6.08 -16.57 -8.37
C LEU A 391 5.80 -16.19 -6.93
N VAL A 392 6.78 -15.65 -6.23
CA VAL A 392 6.65 -14.85 -5.03
C VAL A 392 6.36 -13.41 -5.46
N THR A 393 5.16 -12.92 -5.18
CA THR A 393 4.65 -11.61 -5.65
C THR A 393 4.59 -10.55 -4.53
N SER A 394 4.59 -11.01 -3.28
CA SER A 394 4.73 -10.20 -2.07
C SER A 394 5.28 -11.08 -0.94
N LYS A 395 5.50 -10.52 0.24
CA LYS A 395 5.95 -11.26 1.43
C LYS A 395 5.03 -12.46 1.67
N ASN A 396 5.59 -13.67 1.58
CA ASN A 396 4.90 -14.96 1.74
C ASN A 396 3.69 -15.20 0.82
N ARG A 397 3.53 -14.42 -0.27
CA ARG A 397 2.43 -14.58 -1.23
C ARG A 397 2.93 -15.19 -2.54
N ILE A 398 2.44 -16.37 -2.88
CA ILE A 398 2.84 -17.11 -4.08
C ILE A 398 1.71 -17.27 -5.11
N ARG A 399 2.08 -17.41 -6.39
CA ARG A 399 1.16 -17.66 -7.50
C ARG A 399 1.74 -18.63 -8.51
N ILE A 400 0.94 -19.59 -8.99
CA ILE A 400 1.32 -20.53 -10.05
C ILE A 400 1.28 -19.81 -11.41
N ASN A 401 2.37 -19.87 -12.17
CA ASN A 401 2.58 -19.12 -13.43
C ASN A 401 2.88 -20.04 -14.65
N SER A 402 2.42 -21.29 -14.59
CA SER A 402 2.62 -22.33 -15.63
C SER A 402 1.32 -22.90 -16.19
N CYS A 403 0.17 -22.38 -15.76
CA CYS A 403 -1.16 -22.90 -16.11
C CYS A 403 -1.45 -22.80 -17.62
N ALA A 404 -2.31 -23.69 -18.15
CA ALA A 404 -2.72 -23.82 -19.56
C ALA A 404 -1.64 -24.13 -20.60
N ILE A 405 -0.35 -23.92 -20.30
CA ILE A 405 0.73 -24.07 -21.28
C ILE A 405 0.82 -25.52 -21.77
N LEU A 406 0.84 -26.48 -20.84
CA LEU A 406 0.91 -27.90 -21.18
C LEU A 406 -0.40 -28.44 -21.75
N ASP A 407 -1.54 -27.82 -21.45
CA ASP A 407 -2.84 -28.17 -22.04
C ASP A 407 -2.92 -27.84 -23.53
N LEU A 408 -2.21 -26.78 -23.95
CA LEU A 408 -2.08 -26.42 -25.37
C LEU A 408 -1.00 -27.27 -26.05
N ILE A 409 0.18 -27.41 -25.44
CA ILE A 409 1.31 -28.14 -26.05
C ILE A 409 1.00 -29.63 -26.19
N HIS A 410 0.40 -30.24 -25.17
CA HIS A 410 0.04 -31.65 -25.17
C HIS A 410 -1.46 -31.85 -25.44
N PHE A 411 -2.08 -30.99 -26.24
CA PHE A 411 -3.51 -31.03 -26.56
C PHE A 411 -3.95 -32.41 -27.12
N GLU A 412 -3.12 -33.03 -27.96
CA GLU A 412 -3.41 -34.33 -28.57
C GLU A 412 -3.12 -35.52 -27.62
N SER A 413 -2.44 -35.29 -26.49
CA SER A 413 -2.14 -36.33 -25.51
C SER A 413 -3.37 -36.59 -24.64
N SER A 414 -4.13 -37.63 -25.01
CA SER A 414 -5.33 -38.05 -24.28
C SER A 414 -4.97 -38.80 -22.99
N ARG A 415 -4.63 -38.06 -21.93
CA ARG A 415 -4.49 -38.60 -20.57
C ARG A 415 -5.77 -38.35 -19.76
N PRO A 416 -6.23 -39.32 -18.94
CA PRO A 416 -7.38 -39.12 -18.07
C PRO A 416 -7.12 -38.00 -17.06
N MET A 417 -8.09 -37.11 -16.87
CA MET A 417 -7.94 -35.94 -15.99
C MET A 417 -7.61 -36.34 -14.55
N ASN A 418 -8.18 -37.43 -14.04
CA ASN A 418 -7.87 -37.93 -12.70
C ASN A 418 -6.37 -38.18 -12.53
N GLU A 419 -5.72 -38.82 -13.51
CA GLU A 419 -4.28 -39.09 -13.46
C GLU A 419 -3.45 -37.80 -13.41
N LEU A 420 -3.82 -36.79 -14.20
CA LEU A 420 -3.17 -35.47 -14.16
C LEU A 420 -3.34 -34.78 -12.80
N GLN A 421 -4.53 -34.88 -12.19
CA GLN A 421 -4.81 -34.32 -10.87
C GLN A 421 -4.06 -35.06 -9.75
N GLN A 422 -3.87 -36.38 -9.86
CA GLN A 422 -3.02 -37.15 -8.95
C GLN A 422 -1.55 -36.72 -9.08
N GLU A 423 -1.08 -36.52 -10.30
CA GLU A 423 0.28 -36.05 -10.55
C GLU A 423 0.54 -34.67 -9.95
N ASP A 424 -0.45 -33.77 -9.96
CA ASP A 424 -0.31 -32.46 -9.29
C ASP A 424 0.01 -32.63 -7.79
N LEU A 425 -0.65 -33.54 -7.08
CA LEU A 425 -0.38 -33.81 -5.67
C LEU A 425 1.02 -34.37 -5.45
N GLN A 426 1.47 -35.30 -6.30
CA GLN A 426 2.84 -35.82 -6.22
C GLN A 426 3.88 -34.74 -6.54
N GLN A 427 3.61 -33.88 -7.54
CA GLN A 427 4.50 -32.77 -7.88
C GLN A 427 4.58 -31.75 -6.73
N LEU A 428 3.50 -31.52 -5.98
CA LEU A 428 3.55 -30.71 -4.76
C LEU A 428 4.50 -31.32 -3.72
N GLY A 429 4.44 -32.63 -3.48
CA GLY A 429 5.40 -33.33 -2.62
C GLY A 429 6.85 -33.13 -3.06
N ARG A 430 7.12 -33.30 -4.37
CA ARG A 430 8.46 -33.10 -4.95
C ARG A 430 8.93 -31.66 -4.87
N LEU A 431 8.01 -30.71 -5.06
CA LEU A 431 8.27 -29.28 -4.95
C LEU A 431 8.75 -28.93 -3.54
N ILE A 432 8.04 -29.40 -2.51
CA ILE A 432 8.39 -29.14 -1.09
C ILE A 432 9.82 -29.63 -0.83
N ILE A 433 10.15 -30.87 -1.20
CA ILE A 433 11.50 -31.37 -0.93
C ILE A 433 12.57 -30.61 -1.75
N THR A 434 12.26 -30.25 -3.00
CA THR A 434 13.19 -29.49 -3.85
C THR A 434 13.56 -28.15 -3.21
N ILE A 435 12.58 -27.39 -2.71
CA ILE A 435 12.85 -26.09 -2.09
C ILE A 435 13.53 -26.19 -0.72
N THR A 436 13.32 -27.28 0.02
CA THR A 436 13.94 -27.47 1.35
C THR A 436 15.33 -28.07 1.30
N SER A 437 15.64 -28.90 0.30
CA SER A 437 16.90 -29.64 0.21
C SER A 437 17.91 -29.05 -0.77
N ASN A 438 17.55 -27.96 -1.46
CA ASN A 438 18.34 -27.31 -2.52
C ASN A 438 18.91 -28.29 -3.57
N ASN A 439 18.14 -29.34 -3.89
CA ASN A 439 18.56 -30.38 -4.82
C ASN A 439 17.34 -30.88 -5.61
N SER A 440 17.51 -31.05 -6.92
CA SER A 440 16.49 -31.66 -7.78
C SER A 440 16.46 -33.17 -7.49
N ILE A 441 15.31 -33.67 -7.07
CA ILE A 441 15.20 -35.06 -6.61
C ILE A 441 14.79 -35.96 -7.76
N ASN A 442 15.67 -36.92 -8.07
CA ASN A 442 15.31 -38.07 -8.88
C ASN A 442 14.34 -38.98 -8.10
N PRO A 443 13.31 -39.54 -8.76
CA PRO A 443 12.32 -40.40 -8.11
C PRO A 443 12.94 -41.61 -7.38
N ALA A 444 14.10 -42.10 -7.84
CA ALA A 444 14.84 -43.19 -7.20
C ALA A 444 15.40 -42.84 -5.80
N ASN A 445 15.63 -41.55 -5.51
CA ASN A 445 16.22 -41.08 -4.24
C ASN A 445 15.19 -40.49 -3.27
N MET A 446 13.89 -40.68 -3.55
CA MET A 446 12.82 -40.02 -2.80
C MET A 446 12.83 -40.34 -1.31
N GLN A 447 12.99 -41.62 -0.96
CA GLN A 447 12.98 -42.08 0.44
C GLN A 447 14.09 -41.43 1.26
N LYS A 448 15.31 -41.38 0.69
CA LYS A 448 16.46 -40.72 1.29
C LYS A 448 16.25 -39.21 1.44
N ALA A 449 15.55 -38.58 0.49
CA ALA A 449 15.26 -37.15 0.55
C ALA A 449 14.30 -36.81 1.71
N VAL A 450 13.29 -37.67 1.95
CA VAL A 450 12.39 -37.55 3.10
C VAL A 450 13.13 -37.77 4.43
N GLU A 451 14.07 -38.72 4.49
CA GLU A 451 14.93 -38.93 5.67
C GLU A 451 15.86 -37.74 5.97
N VAL A 452 16.29 -37.01 4.94
CA VAL A 452 17.07 -35.77 5.14
C VAL A 452 16.15 -34.67 5.66
N LEU A 453 14.93 -34.55 5.12
CA LEU A 453 13.92 -33.58 5.54
C LEU A 453 13.56 -33.75 7.03
N SER A 454 13.42 -34.99 7.51
CA SER A 454 13.04 -35.30 8.89
C SER A 454 14.04 -34.85 9.95
N ARG A 455 15.26 -34.47 9.56
CA ARG A 455 16.28 -33.91 10.45
C ARG A 455 16.04 -32.44 10.78
N SER A 456 15.21 -31.73 10.00
CA SER A 456 15.09 -30.27 10.07
C SER A 456 13.67 -29.76 10.23
N TYR A 457 12.65 -30.62 10.03
CA TYR A 457 11.25 -30.23 10.06
C TYR A 457 10.40 -31.15 10.93
N SER A 458 9.23 -30.66 11.32
CA SER A 458 8.28 -31.38 12.19
C SER A 458 7.80 -32.69 11.57
N LYS A 459 7.36 -33.62 12.44
CA LYS A 459 6.74 -34.88 12.02
C LYS A 459 5.51 -34.65 11.13
N ASP A 460 4.68 -33.65 11.46
CA ASP A 460 3.51 -33.24 10.68
C ASP A 460 3.87 -32.95 9.22
N LEU A 461 4.98 -32.21 8.98
CA LEU A 461 5.41 -31.91 7.62
C LEU A 461 5.90 -33.18 6.90
N ILE A 462 6.63 -34.05 7.60
CA ILE A 462 7.11 -35.31 7.03
C ILE A 462 5.95 -36.23 6.65
N GLU A 463 4.93 -36.33 7.50
CA GLU A 463 3.72 -37.11 7.23
C GLU A 463 2.95 -36.55 6.04
N CYS A 464 2.78 -35.23 5.96
CA CYS A 464 2.18 -34.53 4.82
C CYS A 464 2.91 -34.83 3.50
N VAL A 465 4.23 -34.66 3.48
CA VAL A 465 5.06 -34.95 2.29
C VAL A 465 4.99 -36.43 1.92
N SER A 466 5.01 -37.33 2.90
CA SER A 466 4.89 -38.77 2.68
C SER A 466 3.53 -39.15 2.08
N TRP A 467 2.45 -38.52 2.54
CA TRP A 467 1.11 -38.71 1.99
C TRP A 467 1.00 -38.21 0.55
N LEU A 468 1.59 -37.04 0.23
CA LEU A 468 1.62 -36.50 -1.13
C LEU A 468 2.39 -37.40 -2.11
N LEU A 469 3.44 -38.07 -1.62
CA LEU A 469 4.33 -38.90 -2.43
C LEU A 469 3.93 -40.38 -2.50
N SER A 470 3.06 -40.87 -1.60
CA SER A 470 2.72 -42.28 -1.58
C SER A 470 2.04 -42.71 -2.90
N PRO A 471 2.32 -43.94 -3.39
CA PRO A 471 1.72 -44.44 -4.62
C PRO A 471 0.19 -44.50 -4.51
N GLN A 472 -0.47 -44.58 -5.65
CA GLN A 472 -1.93 -44.64 -5.72
C GLN A 472 -2.41 -45.96 -5.11
N ASP A 473 -3.08 -45.91 -3.96
CA ASP A 473 -3.91 -47.00 -3.47
C ASP A 473 -5.30 -46.92 -4.13
N LEU A 474 -6.11 -47.97 -3.97
CA LEU A 474 -7.50 -48.07 -4.47
C LEU A 474 -8.44 -46.96 -3.98
N GLN A 475 -8.02 -46.14 -3.00
CA GLN A 475 -8.70 -44.90 -2.63
C GLN A 475 -8.11 -43.74 -3.43
N SER A 476 -8.92 -43.15 -4.31
CA SER A 476 -8.54 -41.97 -5.08
C SER A 476 -8.22 -40.80 -4.14
N LYS A 477 -6.93 -40.44 -4.01
CA LYS A 477 -6.54 -39.22 -3.30
C LYS A 477 -7.12 -38.02 -4.02
N ASP A 478 -7.60 -37.02 -3.29
CA ASP A 478 -8.04 -35.78 -3.91
C ASP A 478 -7.59 -34.57 -3.10
N VAL A 479 -7.67 -33.40 -3.74
CA VAL A 479 -7.30 -32.14 -3.11
C VAL A 479 -8.20 -31.79 -1.92
N ASN A 480 -9.44 -32.29 -1.87
CA ASN A 480 -10.35 -32.05 -0.75
C ASN A 480 -9.92 -32.80 0.50
N THR A 481 -9.53 -34.07 0.35
CA THR A 481 -8.97 -34.91 1.41
C THR A 481 -7.66 -34.30 1.92
N PHE A 482 -6.81 -33.80 1.02
CA PHE A 482 -5.59 -33.10 1.39
C PHE A 482 -5.87 -31.82 2.21
N LEU A 483 -6.81 -30.99 1.75
CA LEU A 483 -7.18 -29.77 2.49
C LEU A 483 -7.78 -30.08 3.85
N ALA A 484 -8.55 -31.17 3.98
CA ALA A 484 -9.07 -31.63 5.26
C ALA A 484 -7.94 -32.03 6.22
N SER A 485 -6.87 -32.67 5.72
CA SER A 485 -5.73 -33.07 6.57
C SER A 485 -4.85 -31.90 7.04
N ILE A 486 -4.92 -30.73 6.39
CA ILE A 486 -4.15 -29.54 6.76
C ILE A 486 -5.01 -28.36 7.24
N ALA A 487 -6.25 -28.63 7.67
CA ALA A 487 -7.26 -27.60 7.97
C ALA A 487 -6.84 -26.65 9.11
N ASP A 488 -6.07 -27.12 10.08
CA ASP A 488 -5.48 -26.30 11.14
C ASP A 488 -4.49 -25.27 10.55
N LYS A 489 -3.64 -25.70 9.61
CA LYS A 489 -2.70 -24.81 8.90
C LYS A 489 -3.44 -23.80 8.01
N VAL A 490 -4.56 -24.19 7.40
CA VAL A 490 -5.44 -23.27 6.65
C VAL A 490 -5.98 -22.18 7.57
N THR A 491 -6.44 -22.54 8.76
CA THR A 491 -6.99 -21.59 9.74
C THR A 491 -5.93 -20.58 10.21
N ILE A 492 -4.69 -21.03 10.43
CA ILE A 492 -3.56 -20.16 10.75
C ILE A 492 -3.25 -19.20 9.60
N LEU A 493 -3.24 -19.65 8.34
CA LEU A 493 -2.99 -18.76 7.20
C LEU A 493 -4.11 -17.74 7.03
N LEU A 494 -5.36 -18.14 7.27
CA LEU A 494 -6.52 -17.24 7.21
C LEU A 494 -6.41 -16.13 8.26
N ASP A 495 -6.08 -16.47 9.50
CA ASP A 495 -5.87 -15.52 10.59
C ASP A 495 -4.73 -14.52 10.27
N ASN A 496 -3.59 -15.02 9.76
CA ASN A 496 -2.50 -14.16 9.27
C ASN A 496 -2.95 -13.22 8.12
N THR A 497 -3.91 -13.65 7.30
CA THR A 497 -4.46 -12.84 6.21
C THR A 497 -5.35 -11.73 6.76
N PHE A 498 -6.15 -11.99 7.80
CA PHE A 498 -6.94 -10.95 8.48
C PHE A 498 -6.04 -9.90 9.13
N HIS A 499 -4.96 -10.31 9.80
CA HIS A 499 -3.98 -9.35 10.34
C HIS A 499 -3.30 -8.50 9.25
N ALA A 500 -3.03 -9.09 8.08
CA ALA A 500 -2.51 -8.35 6.93
C ALA A 500 -3.54 -7.35 6.37
N GLU A 501 -4.83 -7.72 6.34
CA GLU A 501 -5.94 -6.86 5.94
C GLU A 501 -6.13 -5.67 6.90
N ASP A 502 -6.08 -5.90 8.21
CA ASP A 502 -6.15 -4.85 9.23
C ASP A 502 -4.98 -3.86 9.07
N THR A 503 -3.78 -4.39 8.84
CA THR A 503 -2.58 -3.58 8.59
C THR A 503 -2.71 -2.74 7.32
N LEU A 504 -3.21 -3.34 6.23
CA LEU A 504 -3.46 -2.64 4.98
C LEU A 504 -4.51 -1.54 5.16
N THR A 505 -5.61 -1.85 5.85
CA THR A 505 -6.70 -0.90 6.12
C THR A 505 -6.23 0.26 7.00
N SER A 506 -5.39 0.00 8.00
CA SER A 506 -4.78 1.05 8.83
C SER A 506 -3.91 2.00 8.00
N ASN A 507 -3.04 1.46 7.13
CA ASN A 507 -2.19 2.27 6.26
C ASN A 507 -3.02 3.05 5.23
N LEU A 508 -4.03 2.41 4.63
CA LEU A 508 -4.94 3.07 3.69
C LEU A 508 -5.74 4.19 4.36
N GLY A 509 -6.18 4.00 5.61
CA GLY A 509 -6.85 5.01 6.40
C GLY A 509 -5.98 6.25 6.62
N ARG A 510 -4.68 6.07 6.91
CA ARG A 510 -3.72 7.19 7.03
C ARG A 510 -3.57 7.95 5.71
N GLU A 511 -3.38 7.25 4.60
CA GLU A 511 -3.23 7.88 3.28
C GLU A 511 -4.52 8.56 2.80
N LEU A 512 -5.68 8.03 3.17
CA LEU A 512 -6.98 8.69 2.92
C LEU A 512 -7.05 10.04 3.64
N GLU A 513 -6.69 10.09 4.92
CA GLU A 513 -6.67 11.34 5.69
C GLU A 513 -5.62 12.30 5.12
N ASN A 514 -4.41 11.85 4.81
CA ASN A 514 -3.40 12.67 4.15
C ASN A 514 -3.92 13.29 2.84
N GLY A 515 -4.62 12.49 2.01
CA GLY A 515 -5.25 12.99 0.79
C GLY A 515 -6.33 14.05 1.04
N ARG A 516 -7.13 13.93 2.11
CA ARG A 516 -8.10 14.96 2.52
C ARG A 516 -7.40 16.24 2.95
N LEU A 517 -6.37 16.13 3.79
CA LEU A 517 -5.61 17.26 4.30
C LEU A 517 -4.88 18.01 3.18
N VAL A 518 -4.28 17.31 2.21
CA VAL A 518 -3.66 17.95 1.03
C VAL A 518 -4.68 18.79 0.25
N ARG A 519 -5.89 18.26 0.02
CA ARG A 519 -6.95 19.02 -0.67
C ARG A 519 -7.40 20.23 0.14
N LEU A 520 -7.49 20.10 1.47
CA LEU A 520 -7.87 21.20 2.35
C LEU A 520 -6.79 22.30 2.40
N MET A 521 -5.52 21.92 2.52
CA MET A 521 -4.39 22.85 2.45
C MET A 521 -4.36 23.56 1.09
N ALA A 522 -4.61 22.85 -0.01
CA ALA A 522 -4.70 23.48 -1.33
C ALA A 522 -5.84 24.52 -1.39
N LYS A 523 -7.02 24.21 -0.84
CA LYS A 523 -8.13 25.19 -0.74
C LYS A 523 -7.74 26.43 0.06
N LEU A 524 -7.12 26.25 1.22
CA LEU A 524 -6.64 27.38 2.03
C LEU A 524 -5.68 28.26 1.23
N ASN A 525 -4.68 27.65 0.58
CA ASN A 525 -3.71 28.38 -0.25
C ASN A 525 -4.32 29.05 -1.50
N PHE A 526 -5.42 28.53 -2.06
CA PHE A 526 -6.14 29.23 -3.13
C PHE A 526 -6.87 30.49 -2.65
N ILE A 527 -7.27 30.52 -1.37
CA ILE A 527 -8.05 31.60 -0.76
C ILE A 527 -7.14 32.71 -0.23
N THR A 528 -6.09 32.33 0.50
CA THR A 528 -5.25 33.26 1.24
C THR A 528 -4.18 33.90 0.32
N GLU A 529 -3.74 35.12 0.66
CA GLU A 529 -2.62 35.83 0.00
C GLU A 529 -2.70 35.97 -1.54
N ARG A 530 -3.90 36.21 -2.08
CA ARG A 530 -4.07 36.44 -3.52
C ARG A 530 -3.46 37.80 -3.95
N PRO A 531 -2.50 37.84 -4.89
CA PRO A 531 -1.78 39.07 -5.27
C PRO A 531 -2.66 40.21 -5.76
N GLU A 532 -3.74 39.91 -6.48
CA GLU A 532 -4.67 40.92 -7.01
C GLU A 532 -5.39 41.73 -5.91
N PHE A 533 -5.29 41.29 -4.66
CA PHE A 533 -5.90 41.91 -3.52
C PHE A 533 -4.89 42.34 -2.43
N ASP A 534 -3.59 42.25 -2.71
CA ASP A 534 -2.51 42.57 -1.76
C ASP A 534 -2.56 44.03 -1.29
N ASN A 535 -3.00 44.93 -2.17
CA ASN A 535 -3.24 46.35 -1.88
C ASN A 535 -4.70 46.68 -1.55
N ASN A 536 -5.55 45.68 -1.36
CA ASN A 536 -6.94 45.86 -0.97
C ASN A 536 -7.14 45.36 0.47
N PRO A 537 -7.02 46.26 1.47
CA PRO A 537 -7.27 45.92 2.88
C PRO A 537 -8.63 45.25 3.09
N GLN A 538 -9.63 45.52 2.23
CA GLN A 538 -10.94 44.90 2.37
C GLN A 538 -10.93 43.39 2.07
N TRP A 539 -10.02 42.89 1.24
CA TRP A 539 -10.02 41.47 0.88
C TRP A 539 -9.42 40.57 1.96
N SER A 540 -8.29 40.97 2.56
CA SER A 540 -7.63 40.18 3.60
C SER A 540 -8.08 40.53 5.02
N GLU A 541 -8.56 41.75 5.26
CA GLU A 541 -8.88 42.26 6.60
C GLU A 541 -10.39 42.37 6.88
N THR A 542 -11.27 41.85 6.02
CA THR A 542 -12.72 41.86 6.29
C THR A 542 -13.41 40.51 6.06
N GLY A 543 -14.45 40.26 6.86
CA GLY A 543 -15.32 39.10 6.73
C GLY A 543 -14.63 37.77 7.01
N GLU A 544 -15.03 36.74 6.26
CA GLU A 544 -14.58 35.36 6.47
C GLU A 544 -13.09 35.18 6.21
N ARG A 545 -12.52 35.96 5.29
CA ARG A 545 -11.12 35.85 4.86
C ARG A 545 -10.14 36.28 5.95
N TYR A 546 -10.54 37.21 6.82
CA TYR A 546 -9.69 37.69 7.91
C TYR A 546 -9.41 36.59 8.93
N TYR A 547 -10.44 35.91 9.45
CA TYR A 547 -10.19 34.82 10.39
C TYR A 547 -9.57 33.58 9.72
N LEU A 548 -9.72 33.39 8.41
CA LEU A 548 -8.98 32.34 7.68
C LEU A 548 -7.47 32.66 7.59
N LYS A 549 -7.10 33.93 7.36
CA LYS A 549 -5.71 34.39 7.42
C LYS A 549 -5.12 34.18 8.82
N LEU A 550 -5.85 34.55 9.87
CA LEU A 550 -5.41 34.32 11.25
C LEU A 550 -5.35 32.83 11.59
N PHE A 551 -6.27 32.01 11.07
CA PHE A 551 -6.23 30.57 11.26
C PHE A 551 -5.00 29.94 10.60
N ARG A 552 -4.63 30.39 9.39
CA ARG A 552 -3.37 29.97 8.77
C ARG A 552 -2.18 30.32 9.66
N ASP A 553 -2.12 31.54 10.19
CA ASP A 553 -1.05 31.97 11.08
C ASP A 553 -1.02 31.10 12.36
N TYR A 554 -2.18 30.78 12.95
CA TYR A 554 -2.31 29.88 14.10
C TYR A 554 -1.81 28.44 13.82
N VAL A 555 -2.01 27.94 12.59
CA VAL A 555 -1.62 26.57 12.22
C VAL A 555 -0.15 26.49 11.82
N PHE A 556 0.34 27.42 11.00
CA PHE A 556 1.63 27.29 10.32
C PHE A 556 2.72 28.25 10.79
N HIS A 557 2.36 29.31 11.53
CA HIS A 557 3.30 30.33 12.01
C HIS A 557 3.39 30.34 13.54
N GLN A 558 3.44 29.15 14.15
CA GLN A 558 3.61 29.02 15.59
C GLN A 558 4.99 29.50 16.03
N VAL A 559 5.03 30.13 17.20
CA VAL A 559 6.27 30.52 17.88
C VAL A 559 6.26 30.02 19.32
N ASP A 560 7.44 29.74 19.88
CA ASP A 560 7.62 29.40 21.28
C ASP A 560 7.60 30.66 22.19
N ALA A 561 7.74 30.47 23.50
CA ALA A 561 7.77 31.58 24.46
C ALA A 561 8.94 32.57 24.25
N ASN A 562 9.98 32.18 23.51
CA ASN A 562 11.13 33.01 23.17
C ASN A 562 10.98 33.67 21.78
N GLY A 563 9.89 33.40 21.07
CA GLY A 563 9.64 33.90 19.71
C GLY A 563 10.29 33.06 18.60
N ASN A 564 10.86 31.89 18.91
CA ASN A 564 11.43 31.02 17.88
C ASN A 564 10.32 30.27 17.13
N PRO A 565 10.47 30.05 15.80
CA PRO A 565 9.48 29.33 15.02
C PRO A 565 9.35 27.86 15.47
N VAL A 566 8.11 27.39 15.61
CA VAL A 566 7.76 26.01 15.96
C VAL A 566 7.23 25.29 14.73
N VAL A 567 7.83 24.14 14.39
CA VAL A 567 7.44 23.28 13.27
C VAL A 567 6.89 21.96 13.80
N ASP A 568 5.74 22.01 14.46
CA ASP A 568 5.07 20.84 15.01
C ASP A 568 4.01 20.31 14.04
N LEU A 569 4.34 19.20 13.36
CA LEU A 569 3.41 18.55 12.44
C LEU A 569 2.18 17.97 13.15
N ALA A 570 2.31 17.55 14.42
CA ALA A 570 1.17 17.01 15.16
C ALA A 570 0.10 18.09 15.36
N HIS A 571 0.51 19.32 15.68
CA HIS A 571 -0.38 20.48 15.75
C HIS A 571 -1.07 20.75 14.41
N VAL A 572 -0.30 20.80 13.32
CA VAL A 572 -0.82 21.07 11.98
C VAL A 572 -1.88 20.03 11.60
N LEU A 573 -1.56 18.74 11.70
CA LEU A 573 -2.47 17.65 11.34
C LEU A 573 -3.73 17.67 12.22
N ASN A 574 -3.58 17.92 13.52
CA ASN A 574 -4.73 17.98 14.44
C ASN A 574 -5.68 19.14 14.09
N CYS A 575 -5.13 20.34 13.84
CA CYS A 575 -5.92 21.50 13.45
C CYS A 575 -6.65 21.29 12.12
N LEU A 576 -5.95 20.74 11.12
CA LEU A 576 -6.56 20.48 9.82
C LEU A 576 -7.62 19.36 9.87
N ASN A 577 -7.42 18.32 10.69
CA ASN A 577 -8.43 17.28 10.91
C ASN A 577 -9.70 17.87 11.58
N LYS A 578 -9.52 18.70 12.62
CA LYS A 578 -10.64 19.39 13.28
C LYS A 578 -11.37 20.34 12.34
N LEU A 579 -10.63 21.05 11.48
CA LEU A 579 -11.20 21.89 10.43
C LEU A 579 -11.97 21.08 9.39
N ASP A 580 -11.41 19.98 8.89
CA ASP A 580 -12.05 19.16 7.86
C ASP A 580 -13.35 18.53 8.36
N VAL A 581 -13.41 18.13 9.62
CA VAL A 581 -14.65 17.70 10.27
C VAL A 581 -15.59 18.88 10.51
N GLY A 582 -15.06 20.01 10.98
CA GLY A 582 -15.83 21.17 11.41
C GLY A 582 -16.36 21.00 12.84
N THR A 583 -15.47 20.75 13.80
CA THR A 583 -15.84 20.53 15.20
C THR A 583 -16.36 21.81 15.89
N GLU A 584 -17.12 21.66 16.97
CA GLU A 584 -17.59 22.79 17.80
C GLU A 584 -16.49 23.30 18.76
N GLU A 585 -15.31 22.70 18.75
CA GLU A 585 -14.15 23.16 19.51
C GLU A 585 -13.76 24.57 19.04
N LYS A 586 -13.50 25.45 20.00
CA LYS A 586 -13.13 26.85 19.76
C LYS A 586 -11.63 27.05 19.88
N VAL A 587 -11.08 27.86 18.98
CA VAL A 587 -9.69 28.32 19.00
C VAL A 587 -9.63 29.84 19.10
N SER A 588 -8.59 30.33 19.75
CA SER A 588 -8.30 31.76 19.86
C SER A 588 -7.32 32.16 18.77
N LEU A 589 -7.76 33.01 17.85
CA LEU A 589 -6.97 33.55 16.75
C LEU A 589 -6.57 34.98 17.09
N VAL A 590 -5.27 35.25 17.17
CA VAL A 590 -4.72 36.55 17.55
C VAL A 590 -4.24 37.28 16.29
N SER A 591 -4.56 38.56 16.16
CA SER A 591 -4.02 39.40 15.08
C SER A 591 -2.52 39.62 15.25
N ARG A 592 -1.81 39.91 14.15
CA ARG A 592 -0.34 40.07 14.15
C ARG A 592 0.16 41.25 14.98
N ASP A 593 -0.68 42.25 15.18
CA ASP A 593 -0.41 43.40 16.06
C ASP A 593 -0.74 43.10 17.54
N GLU A 594 -1.23 41.89 17.83
CA GLU A 594 -1.66 41.41 19.14
C GLU A 594 -2.81 42.22 19.76
N GLN A 595 -3.47 43.07 18.98
CA GLN A 595 -4.53 43.95 19.49
C GLN A 595 -5.92 43.29 19.49
N ASN A 596 -6.13 42.28 18.65
CA ASN A 596 -7.43 41.63 18.47
C ASN A 596 -7.33 40.12 18.69
N VAL A 597 -8.27 39.58 19.46
CA VAL A 597 -8.42 38.13 19.66
C VAL A 597 -9.82 37.72 19.21
N LEU A 598 -9.90 36.79 18.26
CA LEU A 598 -11.13 36.19 17.78
C LEU A 598 -11.24 34.77 18.30
N VAL A 599 -12.34 34.45 18.99
CA VAL A 599 -12.64 33.08 19.41
C VAL A 599 -13.64 32.48 18.43
N VAL A 600 -13.19 31.52 17.61
CA VAL A 600 -14.00 30.90 16.55
C VAL A 600 -13.96 29.38 16.66
N SER A 601 -15.07 28.73 16.33
CA SER A 601 -15.13 27.27 16.22
C SER A 601 -14.54 26.77 14.89
N TYR A 602 -13.99 25.54 14.89
CA TYR A 602 -13.57 24.90 13.63
C TYR A 602 -14.71 24.77 12.62
N LYS A 603 -15.96 24.64 13.08
CA LYS A 603 -17.16 24.67 12.24
C LYS A 603 -17.34 26.01 11.52
N GLU A 604 -17.15 27.13 12.22
CA GLU A 604 -17.21 28.46 11.60
C GLU A 604 -16.08 28.66 10.61
N ILE A 605 -14.87 28.22 10.94
CA ILE A 605 -13.70 28.27 10.06
C ILE A 605 -13.98 27.45 8.78
N LYS A 606 -14.51 26.23 8.91
CA LYS A 606 -14.89 25.38 7.78
C LYS A 606 -15.90 26.07 6.86
N ARG A 607 -16.94 26.67 7.43
CA ARG A 607 -17.93 27.47 6.68
C ARG A 607 -17.25 28.61 5.92
N GLY A 608 -16.30 29.30 6.56
CA GLY A 608 -15.49 30.33 5.91
C GLY A 608 -14.72 29.82 4.70
N VAL A 609 -14.01 28.69 4.85
CA VAL A 609 -13.27 28.05 3.74
C VAL A 609 -14.20 27.71 2.58
N GLU A 610 -15.34 27.09 2.86
CA GLU A 610 -16.30 26.67 1.83
C GLU A 610 -16.88 27.85 1.06
N LEU A 611 -17.30 28.91 1.77
CA LEU A 611 -17.87 30.11 1.16
C LEU A 611 -16.83 30.86 0.31
N ALA A 612 -15.63 31.08 0.86
CA ALA A 612 -14.55 31.77 0.15
C ALA A 612 -14.11 30.99 -1.09
N PHE A 613 -13.99 29.66 -0.99
CA PHE A 613 -13.66 28.82 -2.14
C PHE A 613 -14.76 28.83 -3.21
N GLN A 614 -16.04 28.77 -2.82
CA GLN A 614 -17.16 28.86 -3.76
C GLN A 614 -17.20 30.20 -4.48
N GLU A 615 -16.83 31.30 -3.83
CA GLU A 615 -16.75 32.60 -4.49
C GLU A 615 -15.69 32.62 -5.59
N LEU A 616 -14.54 31.98 -5.38
CA LEU A 616 -13.49 31.85 -6.39
C LEU A 616 -13.91 31.03 -7.61
N LEU A 617 -14.82 30.07 -7.42
CA LEU A 617 -15.36 29.25 -8.51
C LEU A 617 -16.42 29.97 -9.35
N LYS A 618 -16.99 31.07 -8.86
CA LYS A 618 -18.00 31.81 -9.62
C LYS A 618 -17.33 32.44 -10.85
N PRO A 619 -17.90 32.27 -12.06
CA PRO A 619 -17.38 32.95 -13.24
C PRO A 619 -17.43 34.45 -13.01
N LYS A 620 -16.32 35.15 -13.30
CA LYS A 620 -16.31 36.62 -13.29
C LYS A 620 -17.42 37.08 -14.24
N ARG A 621 -18.42 37.81 -13.72
CA ARG A 621 -19.38 38.53 -14.57
C ARG A 621 -18.55 39.47 -15.43
N ARG A 622 -18.48 39.18 -16.73
CA ARG A 622 -17.85 40.05 -17.73
C ARG A 622 -18.66 41.32 -17.89
#